data_AF-A0A2A6K2L4-F1
#
_entry.id   AF-A0A2A6K2L4-F1
#
_cell.length_a   1.000
_cell.length_b   1.000
_cell.length_c   1.000
_cell.angle_alpha   90.00
_cell.angle_beta   90.00
_cell.angle_gamma   90.00
#
_symmetry.space_group_name_H-M   'P 1'
#
loop_
_entity.id
_entity.type
_entity.pdbx_description
1 polymer ?
#
loop_
_entity_poly.entity_id
_entity_poly.type
_entity_poly.pdbx_seq_one_letter_code
_entity_poly.pdbx_strand_id
1 'polypeptide(L)'
;MLSGFPASSGTDPDMQIRAYLLAIDGIPSEAVWQAAKLFISGKVKNHNRAFAPSCASFAEQCRRQQAAIEAQSRPRLTRQPETPQPKVAAYKMQLLRDAANGSRSARRKLAEMFPDNPIIAKAARHEEALR
;
A
#
# COMPACT_ATOMS: atom_id res chain seq x y z
N MET A 1 12.85 -10.53 -26.55
CA MET A 1 11.88 -9.42 -26.53
C MET A 1 11.94 -8.62 -27.81
N LEU A 2 13.09 -8.03 -28.18
CA LEU A 2 13.21 -7.16 -29.36
C LEU A 2 12.83 -7.84 -30.67
N SER A 3 13.18 -9.12 -30.84
CA SER A 3 12.74 -9.93 -32.00
C SER A 3 11.24 -10.27 -32.02
N GLY A 4 10.51 -10.00 -30.94
CA GLY A 4 9.07 -10.23 -30.84
C GLY A 4 8.21 -9.08 -31.36
N PHE A 5 8.84 -7.99 -31.81
CA PHE A 5 8.19 -6.81 -32.37
C PHE A 5 8.71 -6.55 -33.80
N PRO A 6 7.92 -5.87 -34.66
CA PRO A 6 8.40 -5.44 -35.97
C PRO A 6 9.66 -4.56 -35.83
N ALA A 7 10.67 -4.82 -36.67
CA ALA A 7 11.90 -4.05 -36.65
C ALA A 7 11.63 -2.58 -37.02
N SER A 8 12.13 -1.65 -36.20
CA SER A 8 12.11 -0.23 -36.52
C SER A 8 13.14 0.06 -37.61
N SER A 9 12.70 0.65 -38.72
CA SER A 9 13.57 1.02 -39.83
C SER A 9 14.65 2.01 -39.38
N GLY A 10 15.90 1.78 -39.82
CA GLY A 10 17.02 2.69 -39.56
C GLY A 10 17.62 2.64 -38.14
N THR A 11 17.23 1.68 -37.30
CA THR A 11 17.85 1.50 -35.98
C THR A 11 18.97 0.45 -36.05
N ASP A 12 20.17 0.81 -35.58
CA ASP A 12 21.25 -0.16 -35.37
C ASP A 12 20.87 -1.11 -34.21
N PRO A 13 20.72 -2.43 -34.48
CA PRO A 13 20.35 -3.40 -33.45
C PRO A 13 21.32 -3.43 -32.26
N ASP A 14 22.63 -3.25 -32.51
CA ASP A 14 23.64 -3.31 -31.45
C ASP A 14 23.52 -2.11 -30.51
N MET A 15 23.37 -0.91 -31.06
CA MET A 15 23.11 0.29 -30.29
C MET A 15 21.80 0.19 -29.50
N GLN A 16 20.75 -0.39 -30.09
CA GLN A 16 19.48 -0.62 -29.40
C GLN A 16 19.67 -1.55 -28.20
N ILE A 17 20.32 -2.71 -28.40
CA ILE A 17 20.59 -3.68 -27.33
C ILE A 17 21.39 -3.03 -26.20
N ARG A 18 22.44 -2.27 -26.52
CA ARG A 18 23.25 -1.54 -25.51
C ARG A 18 22.42 -0.56 -24.70
N ALA A 19 21.54 0.21 -25.34
CA ALA A 19 20.68 1.17 -24.65
C ALA A 19 19.71 0.46 -23.68
N TYR A 20 19.18 -0.70 -24.07
CA TYR A 20 18.34 -1.51 -23.19
C TYR A 20 19.12 -2.06 -22.00
N LEU A 21 20.32 -2.62 -22.24
CA LEU A 21 21.18 -3.15 -21.18
C LEU A 21 21.55 -2.07 -20.17
N LEU A 22 21.92 -0.88 -20.64
CA LEU A 22 22.20 0.27 -19.76
C LEU A 22 20.99 0.66 -18.91
N ALA A 23 19.79 0.62 -19.47
CA ALA A 23 18.57 1.03 -18.76
C ALA A 23 18.12 0.05 -17.67
N ILE A 24 18.50 -1.22 -17.75
CA ILE A 24 18.15 -2.27 -16.79
C ILE A 24 19.31 -2.67 -15.87
N ASP A 25 20.43 -1.94 -15.93
CA ASP A 25 21.59 -2.23 -15.12
C ASP A 25 21.23 -2.29 -13.63
N GLY A 26 21.79 -3.27 -12.92
CA GLY A 26 21.48 -3.55 -11.51
C GLY A 26 20.13 -4.25 -11.23
N ILE A 27 19.31 -4.56 -12.23
CA ILE A 27 18.03 -5.24 -12.02
C ILE A 27 18.16 -6.77 -12.15
N PRO A 28 17.49 -7.54 -11.26
CA PRO A 28 17.00 -8.89 -11.44
C PRO A 28 17.04 -9.54 -12.83
N SER A 29 17.89 -10.51 -13.16
CA SER A 29 17.73 -11.22 -14.46
C SER A 29 16.34 -11.88 -14.57
N GLU A 30 15.81 -12.41 -13.47
CA GLU A 30 14.44 -12.92 -13.36
C GLU A 30 13.39 -11.82 -13.60
N ALA A 31 13.56 -10.65 -12.98
CA ALA A 31 12.64 -9.52 -13.16
C ALA A 31 12.62 -9.01 -14.61
N VAL A 32 13.78 -8.97 -15.25
CA VAL A 32 13.95 -8.62 -16.67
C VAL A 32 13.24 -9.63 -17.57
N TRP A 33 13.40 -10.93 -17.31
CA TRP A 33 12.72 -11.98 -18.06
C TRP A 33 11.18 -11.90 -17.93
N GLN A 34 10.67 -11.73 -16.72
CA GLN A 34 9.24 -11.58 -16.47
C GLN A 34 8.68 -10.33 -17.18
N ALA A 35 9.37 -9.20 -17.10
CA ALA A 35 8.98 -7.98 -17.79
C ALA A 35 8.95 -8.17 -19.31
N ALA A 36 9.98 -8.78 -19.89
CA ALA A 36 10.05 -9.11 -21.31
C ALA A 36 8.87 -9.97 -21.75
N LYS A 37 8.52 -11.01 -20.98
CA LYS A 37 7.37 -11.89 -21.25
C LYS A 37 6.04 -11.12 -21.24
N LEU A 38 5.87 -10.16 -20.33
CA LEU A 38 4.66 -9.34 -20.26
C LEU A 38 4.50 -8.42 -21.47
N PHE A 39 5.59 -7.83 -21.97
CA PHE A 39 5.56 -7.04 -23.20
C PHE A 39 5.22 -7.89 -24.42
N ILE A 40 5.91 -9.02 -24.60
CA ILE A 40 5.67 -9.95 -25.73
C ILE A 40 4.22 -10.48 -25.71
N SER A 41 3.68 -10.78 -24.54
CA SER A 41 2.29 -11.25 -24.39
C SER A 41 1.24 -10.14 -24.36
N GLY A 42 1.64 -8.86 -24.53
CA GLY A 42 0.73 -7.72 -24.56
C GLY A 42 -0.01 -7.47 -23.24
N LYS A 43 0.55 -7.91 -22.10
CA LYS A 43 -0.06 -7.81 -20.76
C LYS A 43 0.32 -6.53 -20.00
N VAL A 44 1.22 -5.71 -20.55
CA VAL A 44 1.56 -4.41 -19.97
C VAL A 44 0.44 -3.41 -20.29
N LYS A 45 -0.14 -2.82 -19.25
CA LYS A 45 -1.22 -1.83 -19.37
C LYS A 45 -0.73 -0.59 -20.13
N ASN A 46 -1.59 -0.01 -20.96
CA ASN A 46 -1.35 1.24 -21.71
C ASN A 46 -0.14 1.21 -22.66
N HIS A 47 0.43 0.04 -22.94
CA HIS A 47 1.49 -0.09 -23.93
C HIS A 47 0.89 -0.39 -25.32
N ASN A 48 1.39 0.30 -26.34
CA ASN A 48 1.02 0.00 -27.72
C ASN A 48 1.65 -1.32 -28.17
N ARG A 49 0.82 -2.35 -28.34
CA ARG A 49 1.22 -3.72 -28.69
C ARG A 49 1.84 -3.85 -30.10
N ALA A 50 1.72 -2.83 -30.94
CA ALA A 50 2.28 -2.84 -32.29
C ALA A 50 3.80 -2.54 -32.31
N PHE A 51 4.36 -1.98 -31.24
CA PHE A 51 5.74 -1.52 -31.20
C PHE A 51 6.48 -2.09 -29.99
N ALA A 52 7.80 -2.25 -30.12
CA ALA A 52 8.65 -2.53 -28.97
C ALA A 52 8.51 -1.42 -27.92
N PRO A 53 8.69 -1.72 -26.62
CA PRO A 53 8.73 -0.69 -25.60
C PRO A 53 9.87 0.32 -25.85
N SER A 54 9.86 1.44 -25.13
CA SER A 54 11.07 2.25 -24.99
C SER A 54 11.96 1.65 -23.90
N CYS A 55 13.27 1.94 -23.92
CA CYS A 55 14.18 1.50 -22.85
C CYS A 55 13.69 1.96 -21.47
N ALA A 56 13.16 3.18 -21.38
CA ALA A 56 12.61 3.72 -20.14
C ALA A 56 11.37 2.95 -19.65
N SER A 57 10.40 2.70 -20.54
CA SER A 57 9.19 1.94 -20.21
C SER A 57 9.52 0.49 -19.83
N PHE A 58 10.49 -0.11 -20.52
CA PHE A 58 10.95 -1.45 -20.18
C PHE A 58 11.61 -1.50 -18.81
N ALA A 59 12.52 -0.58 -18.50
CA ALA A 59 13.18 -0.50 -17.21
C ALA A 59 12.19 -0.26 -16.05
N GLU A 60 11.17 0.58 -16.26
CA GLU A 60 10.09 0.78 -15.29
C GLU A 60 9.35 -0.52 -14.99
N GLN A 61 9.02 -1.29 -16.02
CA GLN A 61 8.35 -2.58 -15.84
C GLN A 61 9.26 -3.61 -15.15
N CYS A 62 10.57 -3.61 -15.44
CA CYS A 62 11.54 -4.46 -14.76
C CYS A 62 11.59 -4.15 -13.25
N ARG A 63 11.63 -2.86 -12.86
CA ARG A 63 11.57 -2.45 -11.45
C ARG A 63 10.26 -2.87 -10.76
N ARG A 64 9.12 -2.82 -11.47
CA ARG A 64 7.86 -3.34 -10.95
C ARG A 64 7.89 -4.84 -10.70
N GLN A 65 8.53 -5.62 -11.59
CA GLN A 65 8.69 -7.07 -11.38
C GLN A 65 9.63 -7.36 -10.23
N GLN A 66 10.74 -6.62 -10.10
CA GLN A 66 11.64 -6.73 -8.96
C GLN A 66 10.89 -6.50 -7.65
N ALA A 67 10.13 -5.42 -7.54
CA ALA A 67 9.33 -5.13 -6.34
C ALA A 67 8.31 -6.24 -6.02
N ALA A 68 7.72 -6.86 -7.04
CA ALA A 68 6.80 -7.99 -6.86
C ALA A 68 7.50 -9.26 -6.35
N ILE A 69 8.69 -9.57 -6.89
CA ILE A 69 9.52 -10.70 -6.44
C ILE A 69 9.96 -10.48 -4.99
N GLU A 70 10.46 -9.29 -4.68
CA GLU A 70 10.85 -8.90 -3.31
C GLU A 70 9.67 -9.03 -2.34
N ALA A 71 8.48 -8.56 -2.73
CA ALA A 71 7.27 -8.67 -1.92
C ALA A 71 6.85 -10.12 -1.67
N GLN A 72 7.02 -11.02 -2.65
CA GLN A 72 6.73 -12.45 -2.52
C GLN A 72 7.76 -13.17 -1.64
N SER A 73 9.02 -12.76 -1.72
CA SER A 73 10.11 -13.31 -0.92
C SER A 73 10.06 -12.89 0.55
N ARG A 74 9.35 -11.78 0.85
CA ARG A 74 9.23 -11.24 2.21
C ARG A 74 8.51 -12.27 3.11
N PRO A 75 9.08 -12.63 4.27
CA PRO A 75 8.46 -13.58 5.18
C PRO A 75 7.10 -13.05 5.63
N ARG A 76 6.06 -13.89 5.51
CA ARG A 76 4.73 -13.55 6.01
C ARG A 76 4.82 -13.40 7.52
N LEU A 77 4.57 -12.19 8.02
CA LEU A 77 4.44 -11.97 9.45
C LEU A 77 3.26 -12.83 9.95
N THR A 78 3.54 -13.80 10.81
CA THR A 78 2.51 -14.52 11.53
C THR A 78 1.70 -13.51 12.33
N ARG A 79 0.37 -13.50 12.16
CA ARG A 79 -0.53 -12.68 12.97
C ARG A 79 -0.20 -12.98 14.44
N GLN A 80 0.27 -11.98 15.18
CA GLN A 80 0.42 -12.14 16.61
C GLN A 80 -0.97 -12.51 17.17
N PRO A 81 -1.07 -13.54 18.02
CA PRO A 81 -2.33 -13.87 18.65
C PRO A 81 -2.86 -12.62 19.36
N GLU A 82 -4.09 -12.24 19.07
CA GLU A 82 -4.71 -11.11 19.76
C GLU A 82 -4.73 -11.45 21.26
N THR A 83 -4.02 -10.66 22.06
CA THR A 83 -4.14 -10.74 23.51
C THR A 83 -5.61 -10.51 23.84
N PRO A 84 -6.30 -11.42 24.55
CA PRO A 84 -7.70 -11.26 24.88
C PRO A 84 -7.85 -9.97 25.68
N GLN A 85 -8.40 -8.94 25.05
CA GLN A 85 -8.65 -7.68 25.74
C GLN A 85 -9.74 -7.93 26.79
N PRO A 86 -9.60 -7.36 28.00
CA PRO A 86 -10.62 -7.48 29.01
C PRO A 86 -11.95 -6.96 28.45
N LYS A 87 -12.99 -7.80 28.47
CA LYS A 87 -14.32 -7.41 28.02
C LYS A 87 -14.76 -6.19 28.85
N VAL A 88 -14.88 -5.04 28.19
CA VAL A 88 -15.40 -3.83 28.82
C VAL A 88 -16.83 -4.13 29.27
N ALA A 89 -17.14 -3.87 30.54
CA ALA A 89 -18.48 -4.12 31.09
C ALA A 89 -19.54 -3.43 30.22
N ALA A 90 -20.64 -4.13 29.90
CA ALA A 90 -21.70 -3.64 29.02
C ALA A 90 -22.22 -2.24 29.42
N TYR A 91 -22.26 -1.99 30.74
CA TYR A 91 -22.63 -0.70 31.30
C TYR A 91 -21.71 0.47 30.87
N LYS A 92 -20.39 0.24 30.85
CA LYS A 92 -19.42 1.26 30.40
C LYS A 92 -19.57 1.54 28.91
N MET A 93 -19.87 0.51 28.11
CA MET A 93 -20.15 0.67 26.67
C MET A 93 -21.42 1.47 26.42
N GLN A 94 -22.46 1.26 27.22
CA GLN A 94 -23.69 2.04 27.13
C GLN A 94 -23.44 3.51 27.47
N LEU A 95 -22.71 3.80 28.55
CA LEU A 95 -22.33 5.16 28.92
C LEU A 95 -21.51 5.87 27.83
N LEU A 96 -20.57 5.17 27.19
CA LEU A 96 -19.80 5.73 26.07
C LEU A 96 -20.70 6.08 24.88
N ARG A 97 -21.68 5.22 24.54
CA ARG A 97 -22.66 5.49 23.48
C ARG A 97 -23.55 6.68 23.83
N ASP A 98 -24.07 6.73 25.05
CA ASP A 98 -24.93 7.83 25.49
C ASP A 98 -24.16 9.15 25.51
N ALA A 99 -22.90 9.15 25.96
CA ALA A 99 -22.03 10.32 25.93
C ALA A 99 -21.67 10.78 24.50
N ALA A 100 -21.48 9.84 23.56
CA ALA A 100 -21.27 10.12 22.15
C ALA A 100 -22.53 10.75 21.51
N ASN A 101 -23.71 10.29 21.93
CA ASN A 101 -25.01 10.84 21.51
C ASN A 101 -25.37 12.16 22.20
N GLY A 102 -24.47 12.73 23.03
CA GLY A 102 -24.65 14.05 23.66
C GLY A 102 -25.28 14.03 25.05
N SER A 103 -25.40 12.86 25.70
CA SER A 103 -25.91 12.79 27.07
C SER A 103 -24.92 13.37 28.08
N ARG A 104 -25.30 14.50 28.68
CA ARG A 104 -24.51 15.23 29.69
C ARG A 104 -24.32 14.42 30.97
N SER A 105 -25.36 13.70 31.41
CA SER A 105 -25.31 12.85 32.60
C SER A 105 -24.36 11.67 32.40
N ALA A 106 -24.31 11.10 31.19
CA ALA A 106 -23.36 10.04 30.85
C ALA A 106 -21.91 10.52 30.86
N ARG A 107 -21.62 11.72 30.34
CA ARG A 107 -20.27 12.32 30.38
C ARG A 107 -19.78 12.59 31.79
N ARG A 108 -20.63 13.13 32.68
CA ARG A 108 -20.29 13.29 34.11
C ARG A 108 -20.00 11.96 34.78
N LYS A 109 -20.85 10.96 34.56
CA LYS A 109 -20.69 9.64 35.17
C LYS A 109 -19.43 8.92 34.67
N LEU A 110 -19.03 9.14 33.42
CA LEU A 110 -17.74 8.69 32.90
C LEU A 110 -16.56 9.44 33.54
N ALA A 111 -16.67 10.75 33.79
CA ALA A 111 -15.63 11.53 34.46
C ALA A 111 -15.44 11.12 35.94
N GLU A 112 -16.52 10.77 36.64
CA GLU A 112 -16.45 10.18 37.99
C GLU A 112 -15.78 8.81 38.00
N MET A 113 -16.05 7.97 37.00
CA MET A 113 -15.46 6.62 36.91
C MET A 113 -13.99 6.62 36.46
N PHE A 114 -13.57 7.63 35.71
CA PHE A 114 -12.24 7.72 35.13
C PHE A 114 -11.65 9.12 35.35
N PRO A 115 -11.38 9.51 36.61
CA PRO A 115 -10.90 10.85 36.94
C PRO A 115 -9.52 11.14 36.35
N ASP A 116 -8.69 10.11 36.20
CA ASP A 116 -7.33 10.22 35.67
C ASP A 116 -7.28 10.34 34.13
N ASN A 117 -8.41 10.21 33.45
CA ASN A 117 -8.46 10.34 31.99
C ASN A 117 -8.71 11.81 31.58
N PRO A 118 -7.69 12.52 31.06
CA PRO A 118 -7.81 13.94 30.77
C PRO A 118 -8.80 14.24 29.63
N ILE A 119 -9.06 13.28 28.74
CA ILE A 119 -10.00 13.44 27.63
C ILE A 119 -11.43 13.43 28.17
N ILE A 120 -11.75 12.47 29.05
CA ILE A 120 -13.08 12.33 29.64
C ILE A 120 -13.36 13.50 30.59
N ALA A 121 -12.38 13.90 31.40
CA ALA A 121 -12.51 15.04 32.32
C ALA A 121 -12.75 16.37 31.59
N LYS A 122 -12.05 16.62 30.47
CA LYS A 122 -12.27 17.82 29.65
C LYS A 122 -13.64 17.81 28.97
N ALA A 123 -14.09 16.66 28.46
CA ALA A 123 -15.39 16.53 27.81
C ALA A 123 -16.57 16.83 28.75
N ALA A 124 -16.46 16.47 30.03
CA ALA A 124 -17.45 16.81 31.04
C ALA A 124 -17.45 18.32 31.37
N ARG A 125 -16.27 18.94 31.53
CA ARG A 125 -16.13 20.37 31.85
C ARG A 125 -16.59 21.29 30.72
N HIS A 126 -16.33 20.92 29.47
CA HIS A 126 -16.73 21.72 28.30
C HIS A 126 -18.26 21.88 28.20
N GLU A 127 -19.03 20.90 28.65
CA GLU A 127 -20.49 21.02 28.70
C GLU A 127 -21.02 21.80 29.89
N GLU A 128 -20.29 21.87 31.00
CA GLU A 128 -20.65 22.70 32.15
C GLU A 128 -20.47 24.19 31.86
N ALA A 129 -19.51 24.54 31.00
CA ALA A 129 -19.24 25.89 30.55
C ALA A 129 -20.23 26.41 29.48
N LEU A 130 -21.08 25.54 28.92
CA LEU A 130 -22.17 25.89 27.98
C LEU A 130 -23.50 26.16 28.71
N ARG A 131 -23.46 26.48 30.00
CA ARG A 131 -24.58 26.96 30.82
C ARG A 131 -24.67 28.47 30.74
#